data_AF-A0A1J5TZT6-F1
#
_entry.id   AF-A0A1J5TZT6-F1
#
_cell.length_a   1.000
_cell.length_b   1.000
_cell.length_c   1.000
_cell.angle_alpha   90.00
_cell.angle_beta   90.00
_cell.angle_gamma   90.00
#
_symmetry.space_group_name_H-M   'P 1'
#
loop_
_entity.id
_entity.type
_entity.pdbx_description
1 polymer ?
#
loop_
_entity_poly.entity_id
_entity_poly.type
_entity_poly.pdbx_seq_one_letter_code
_entity_poly.pdbx_strand_id
1 'polypeptide(L)' 'MEILGIARLILGVILIIYSANCWLKQKYWSRKHFDWRPKEHWPSVFWMNVIGSALGGAVILFMELIGFES' A
#
# COMPACT_ATOMS: atom_id res chain seq x y z
N MET A 1 -4.44 -7.86 23.45
CA MET A 1 -3.81 -7.66 22.13
C MET A 1 -2.41 -7.15 22.37
N GLU A 2 -1.41 -7.93 21.96
CA GLU A 2 -0.01 -7.49 22.00
C GLU A 2 0.16 -6.19 21.21
N ILE A 3 0.97 -5.26 21.72
CA ILE A 3 1.22 -3.94 21.11
C ILE A 3 1.66 -4.09 19.63
N LEU A 4 2.40 -5.15 19.33
CA LEU A 4 2.88 -5.47 17.99
C LEU A 4 1.74 -5.76 17.00
N GLY A 5 0.68 -6.47 17.43
CA GLY A 5 -0.46 -6.80 16.57
C GLY A 5 -1.32 -5.58 16.25
N ILE A 6 -1.53 -4.72 17.25
CA ILE A 6 -2.21 -3.42 17.06
C ILE A 6 -1.40 -2.55 16.07
N ALA A 7 -0.07 -2.51 16.20
CA ALA A 7 0.79 -1.77 15.28
C ALA A 7 0.69 -2.28 13.83
N ARG A 8 0.61 -3.61 13.62
CA ARG A 8 0.45 -4.21 12.29
C ARG A 8 -0.91 -3.90 11.67
N LEU A 9 -2.00 -3.97 12.45
CA LEU A 9 -3.33 -3.59 11.99
C LEU A 9 -3.36 -2.12 11.55
N ILE A 10 -2.82 -1.22 12.37
CA ILE A 10 -2.71 0.20 12.03
C ILE A 10 -1.90 0.38 10.73
N LEU A 11 -0.77 -0.31 10.59
CA LEU A 11 0.06 -0.24 9.38
C LEU A 11 -0.70 -0.71 8.14
N GLY A 12 -1.41 -1.84 8.23
CA GLY A 12 -2.23 -2.38 7.15
C GLY A 12 -3.35 -1.43 6.72
N VAL A 13 -4.06 -0.83 7.67
CA VAL A 13 -5.10 0.16 7.41
C VAL A 13 -4.53 1.43 6.76
N ILE A 14 -3.38 1.92 7.22
CA ILE A 14 -2.70 3.08 6.63
C ILE A 14 -2.33 2.81 5.17
N LEU A 15 -1.82 1.61 4.85
CA LEU A 15 -1.46 1.24 3.47
C LEU A 15 -2.69 1.22 2.55
N ILE A 16 -3.83 0.72 3.02
CA ILE A 16 -5.09 0.72 2.26
C ILE A 16 -5.59 2.15 2.03
N ILE A 17 -5.64 2.98 3.08
CA ILE A 17 -6.06 4.40 2.99
C ILE A 17 -5.13 5.16 2.04
N TYR A 18 -3.84 4.88 2.09
CA TYR A 18 -2.84 5.46 1.20
C TYR A 18 -3.08 5.05 -0.26
N SER A 19 -3.32 3.75 -0.52
CA SER A 19 -3.64 3.23 -1.86
C SER A 19 -4.91 3.88 -2.42
N ALA A 20 -5.97 3.97 -1.62
CA ALA A 20 -7.22 4.62 -1.98
C ALA A 20 -7.03 6.12 -2.29
N ASN A 21 -6.25 6.84 -1.47
CA ASN A 21 -5.93 8.24 -1.73
C ASN A 21 -5.11 8.43 -3.01
N CYS A 22 -4.13 7.56 -3.26
CA CYS A 22 -3.37 7.58 -4.50
C CYS A 22 -4.28 7.37 -5.72
N TRP A 23 -5.21 6.42 -5.60
CA TRP A 23 -6.17 6.12 -6.65
C TRP A 23 -7.12 7.28 -6.95
N LEU A 24 -7.74 7.85 -5.91
CA LEU A 24 -8.71 8.95 -6.02
C LEU A 24 -8.07 10.24 -6.56
N LYS A 25 -6.86 10.57 -6.13
CA LYS A 25 -6.18 11.80 -6.56
C LYS A 25 -5.40 11.61 -7.85
N GLN A 26 -5.34 10.38 -8.40
CA GLN A 26 -4.41 9.99 -9.48
C GLN A 26 -2.96 10.44 -9.19
N LYS A 27 -2.64 10.57 -7.89
CA LYS A 27 -1.34 11.02 -7.39
C LYS A 27 -0.64 9.79 -6.85
N TYR A 28 0.33 9.30 -7.60
CA TYR A 28 1.25 8.29 -7.09
C TYR A 28 2.47 8.97 -6.47
N TRP A 29 3.25 8.21 -5.69
CA TRP A 29 4.54 8.66 -5.20
C TRP A 29 5.53 8.71 -6.37
N SER A 30 5.46 9.78 -7.16
CA SER A 30 6.57 10.17 -8.00
C SER A 30 7.63 10.78 -7.08
N ARG A 31 8.48 9.93 -6.48
CA ARG A 31 9.76 10.42 -5.95
C ARG A 31 10.40 11.17 -7.11
N LYS A 32 10.94 12.37 -6.88
CA LYS A 32 11.74 13.12 -7.87
C LYS A 32 12.87 12.29 -8.51
N HIS A 33 13.24 11.15 -7.89
CA HIS A 33 14.21 10.16 -8.38
C HIS A 33 13.62 8.99 -9.18
N PHE A 34 12.30 8.88 -9.29
CA PHE A 34 11.60 7.89 -10.12
C PHE A 34 11.29 8.42 -11.53
N ASP A 35 12.01 9.44 -11.99
CA ASP A 35 12.04 9.89 -13.40
C ASP A 35 12.89 8.98 -14.31
N TRP A 36 13.39 7.85 -13.79
CA TRP A 36 14.17 6.85 -14.54
C TRP A 36 13.44 6.23 -15.73
N ARG A 37 12.11 6.40 -15.86
CA ARG A 37 11.33 5.93 -17.01
C ARG A 37 10.63 7.11 -17.70
N PRO A 38 10.62 7.16 -19.03
CA PRO A 38 9.96 8.23 -19.79
C PRO A 38 8.46 8.28 -19.49
N LYS A 39 7.86 9.46 -19.68
CA LYS A 39 6.46 9.78 -19.31
C LYS A 39 5.42 8.77 -19.80
N GLU A 40 5.69 8.05 -20.89
CA GLU A 40 4.86 6.95 -21.40
C GLU A 40 4.63 5.81 -20.40
N HIS A 41 5.53 5.62 -19.43
CA HIS A 41 5.45 4.54 -18.43
C HIS A 41 4.77 4.95 -17.13
N TRP A 42 4.43 6.23 -16.97
CA TRP A 42 3.76 6.77 -15.78
C TRP A 42 2.49 6.02 -15.38
N PRO A 43 1.59 5.60 -16.30
CA PRO A 43 0.44 4.77 -15.92
C PRO A 43 0.87 3.43 -15.30
N SER A 44 1.91 2.79 -15.82
CA SER A 44 2.40 1.51 -15.28
C SER A 44 3.00 1.66 -13.87
N VAL A 45 3.74 2.75 -13.63
CA VAL A 45 4.29 3.07 -12.30
C VAL A 45 3.18 3.40 -11.29
N PHE A 46 2.14 4.12 -11.73
CA PHE A 46 0.95 4.38 -10.92
C PHE A 46 0.27 3.08 -10.48
N TRP A 47 -0.01 2.18 -11.42
CA TRP A 47 -0.62 0.87 -11.14
C TRP A 47 0.26 0.02 -10.24
N MET A 48 1.58 0.01 -10.44
CA MET A 48 2.51 -0.72 -9.57
C MET A 48 2.46 -0.21 -8.12
N ASN A 49 2.31 1.10 -7.92
CA ASN A 49 2.21 1.70 -6.59
C ASN A 49 0.89 1.34 -5.91
N VAL A 50 -0.23 1.42 -6.64
CA VAL A 50 -1.56 1.04 -6.15
C VAL A 50 -1.62 -0.45 -5.83
N ILE A 51 -1.17 -1.31 -6.75
CA ILE A 51 -1.15 -2.77 -6.58
C ILE A 51 -0.21 -3.18 -5.44
N GLY A 52 1.01 -2.62 -5.39
CA GLY A 52 1.98 -2.94 -4.35
C GLY A 52 1.50 -2.54 -2.94
N SER A 53 0.92 -1.35 -2.80
CA SER A 53 0.35 -0.89 -1.52
C SER A 53 -0.90 -1.67 -1.12
N ALA A 54 -1.79 -1.99 -2.07
CA ALA A 54 -2.99 -2.79 -1.82
C ALA A 54 -2.64 -4.23 -1.41
N LEU A 55 -1.74 -4.90 -2.13
CA LEU A 55 -1.27 -6.24 -1.80
C LEU A 55 -0.55 -6.27 -0.45
N GLY A 56 0.36 -5.32 -0.20
CA GLY A 56 1.07 -5.23 1.07
C GLY A 56 0.13 -5.04 2.26
N GLY A 57 -0.81 -4.09 2.15
CA GLY A 57 -1.83 -3.85 3.17
C GLY A 57 -2.74 -5.07 3.39
N ALA A 58 -3.21 -5.69 2.31
CA ALA A 58 -4.07 -6.87 2.37
C ALA A 58 -3.37 -8.07 3.03
N VAL A 59 -2.11 -8.35 2.69
CA VAL A 59 -1.35 -9.47 3.29
C VAL A 59 -1.16 -9.25 4.79
N ILE A 60 -0.79 -8.04 5.21
CA ILE A 60 -0.59 -7.72 6.63
C ILE A 60 -1.90 -7.89 7.42
N LEU A 61 -3.02 -7.37 6.89
CA LEU A 61 -4.32 -7.51 7.53
C LEU A 61 -4.79 -8.97 7.56
N PHE A 62 -4.62 -9.71 6.45
CA PHE A 62 -5.03 -11.11 6.33
C PHE A 62 -4.23 -12.02 7.28
N MET A 63 -2.91 -11.83 7.34
CA MET A 63 -2.04 -12.58 8.27
C MET A 63 -2.40 -12.31 9.73
N GLU A 64 -2.67 -11.06 10.09
CA GLU A 64 -3.03 -10.70 11.47
C GLU A 64 -4.45 -11.15 11.85
N LEU A 65 -5.41 -11.12 10.91
CA LEU A 65 -6.77 -11.62 11.12
C LEU A 65 -6.83 -13.15 11.28
N ILE A 66 -6.11 -13.90 10.44
CA ILE A 66 -6.05 -15.37 10.54
C ILE A 66 -5.19 -15.82 11.72
N GLY A 67 -4.13 -15.08 12.04
CA GLY A 67 -3.29 -15.33 13.22
C GLY A 67 -3.99 -15.02 14.55
N PHE A 68 -5.12 -14.32 14.55
CA PHE A 68 -5.94 -14.08 15.73
C PHE A 68 -6.80 -15.30 16.13
N GLU A 69 -6.91 -16.32 15.26
CA GLU A 69 -7.68 -17.54 15.52
C GLU A 69 -6.87 -18.69 16.17
N SER A 70 -5.57 -18.53 16.44
CA SER A 70 -4.72 -19.53 17.13
C SER A 70 -4.24 -19.07 18.49
#